data_AF-A0A4Q3WKC3-F1
#
_entry.id   AF-A0A4Q3WKC3-F1
#
_cell.length_a   1.000
_cell.length_b   1.000
_cell.length_c   1.000
_cell.angle_alpha   90.00
_cell.angle_beta   90.00
_cell.angle_gamma   90.00
#
_symmetry.space_group_name_H-M   'P 1'
#
loop_
_entity.id
_entity.type
_entity.pdbx_description
1 polymer ?
#
loop_
_entity_poly.entity_id
_entity_poly.type
_entity_poly.pdbx_seq_one_letter_code
_entity_poly.pdbx_strand_id
1 'polypeptide(L)'
;MKALRRKFMAMAFGRYLVIESLHYGLHRRSRRIGRFFSLENAKIVAREESARMQSRVVVMAVDEWAKVCVYKPRASRNAQFA
;
A
#
# COMPACT_ATOMS: atom_id res chain seq x y z
N MET A 1 27.03 -0.61 -14.89
CA MET A 1 25.78 -0.12 -15.54
C MET A 1 24.49 -0.88 -15.15
N LYS A 2 24.37 -1.50 -13.96
CA LYS A 2 23.15 -2.25 -13.56
C LYS A 2 22.12 -1.41 -12.77
N ALA A 3 22.55 -0.37 -12.07
CA ALA A 3 21.67 0.50 -11.28
C ALA A 3 20.80 1.44 -12.14
N LEU A 4 21.31 1.86 -13.31
CA LEU A 4 20.62 2.82 -14.17
C LEU A 4 19.34 2.23 -14.77
N ARG A 5 19.37 0.97 -15.22
CA ARG A 5 18.17 0.26 -15.76
C ARG A 5 17.05 0.10 -14.73
N ARG A 6 17.36 -0.07 -13.44
CA ARG A 6 16.34 -0.15 -12.37
C ARG A 6 15.61 1.18 -12.16
N LYS A 7 16.33 2.32 -12.23
CA LYS A 7 15.74 3.66 -12.07
C LYS A 7 14.73 3.97 -13.19
N PHE A 8 15.05 3.60 -14.44
CA PHE A 8 14.13 3.80 -15.56
C PHE A 8 12.88 2.91 -15.49
N MET A 9 13.00 1.65 -15.04
CA MET A 9 11.82 0.78 -14.83
C MET A 9 10.87 1.29 -13.73
N ALA A 10 11.39 1.93 -12.68
CA ALA A 10 10.54 2.58 -11.68
C ALA A 10 9.73 3.76 -12.27
N MET A 11 10.29 4.45 -13.27
CA MET A 11 9.65 5.58 -13.96
C MET A 11 8.59 5.16 -15.00
N ALA A 12 8.57 3.92 -15.48
CA ALA A 12 7.51 3.47 -16.40
C ALA A 12 6.28 2.89 -15.69
N PHE A 13 6.44 2.39 -14.45
CA PHE A 13 5.40 1.60 -13.77
C PHE A 13 4.84 2.24 -12.48
N GLY A 14 5.25 3.45 -12.12
CA GLY A 14 4.82 4.15 -10.90
C GLY A 14 5.75 3.89 -9.70
N ARG A 15 6.03 4.96 -8.94
CA ARG A 15 6.95 5.00 -7.80
C ARG A 15 6.32 4.47 -6.51
N TYR A 16 5.00 4.52 -6.41
CA TYR A 16 4.25 4.08 -5.23
C TYR A 16 3.39 2.87 -5.55
N LEU A 17 3.35 1.92 -4.64
CA LEU A 17 2.59 0.68 -4.75
C LEU A 17 1.59 0.61 -3.60
N VAL A 18 0.31 0.43 -3.91
CA VAL A 18 -0.75 0.25 -2.92
C VAL A 18 -1.07 -1.22 -2.81
N ILE A 19 -0.99 -1.75 -1.59
CA ILE A 19 -1.18 -3.16 -1.29
C ILE A 19 -2.17 -3.28 -0.14
N GLU A 20 -3.20 -4.09 -0.33
CA GLU A 20 -4.04 -4.58 0.73
C GLU A 20 -3.27 -5.64 1.53
N SER A 21 -3.16 -5.44 2.84
CA SER A 21 -2.61 -6.39 3.80
C SER A 21 -3.76 -6.93 4.64
N LEU A 22 -4.31 -8.08 4.24
CA LEU A 22 -5.27 -8.81 5.04
C LEU A 22 -4.50 -9.48 6.18
N HIS A 23 -4.33 -8.77 7.29
CA HIS A 23 -3.82 -9.32 8.54
C HIS A 23 -4.99 -9.41 9.54
N TYR A 24 -6.01 -10.19 9.18
CA TYR A 24 -7.08 -10.61 10.08
C TYR A 24 -6.95 -12.12 10.28
N GLY A 25 -6.39 -12.53 11.43
CA GLY A 25 -6.17 -13.95 11.77
C GLY A 25 -4.94 -14.60 11.10
N LEU A 26 -5.07 -15.89 10.76
CA LEU A 26 -3.98 -16.79 10.33
C LEU A 26 -3.55 -16.67 8.85
N HIS A 27 -4.28 -15.93 8.01
CA HIS A 27 -3.98 -15.84 6.58
C HIS A 27 -3.23 -14.57 6.21
N ARG A 28 -1.94 -14.70 5.88
CA ARG A 28 -1.15 -13.64 5.24
C ARG A 28 -1.47 -13.58 3.74
N ARG A 29 -2.56 -12.91 3.37
CA ARG A 29 -2.82 -12.57 1.96
C ARG A 29 -2.53 -11.09 1.73
N SER A 30 -1.67 -10.82 0.75
CA SER A 30 -1.43 -9.48 0.25
C SER A 30 -1.97 -9.37 -1.17
N ARG A 31 -2.88 -8.43 -1.42
CA ARG A 31 -3.42 -8.15 -2.76
C ARG A 31 -2.88 -6.81 -3.24
N ARG A 32 -2.28 -6.79 -4.42
CA ARG A 32 -1.89 -5.53 -5.07
C ARG A 32 -3.15 -4.81 -5.55
N ILE A 33 -3.34 -3.57 -5.10
CA ILE A 33 -4.44 -2.71 -5.54
C ILE A 33 -4.03 -1.97 -6.82
N GLY A 34 -2.88 -1.31 -6.81
CA GLY A 34 -2.43 -0.50 -7.94
C GLY A 34 -1.02 0.07 -7.76
N ARG A 35 -0.45 0.63 -8.84
CA ARG A 35 0.76 1.46 -8.78
C ARG A 35 0.44 2.87 -9.24
N PHE A 36 1.10 3.83 -8.61
CA PHE A 36 0.82 5.25 -8.77
C PHE A 36 2.12 6.04 -8.89
N PHE A 37 2.08 7.10 -9.70
CA PHE A 37 3.20 8.02 -9.87
C PHE A 37 3.28 9.05 -8.74
N SER A 38 2.10 9.54 -8.29
CA SER A 38 1.98 10.50 -7.19
C SER A 38 1.71 9.79 -5.86
N LEU A 39 2.38 10.24 -4.80
CA LEU A 39 2.13 9.80 -3.44
C LEU A 39 0.71 10.16 -2.99
N GLU A 40 0.23 11.32 -3.41
CA GLU A 40 -1.09 11.83 -3.03
C GLU A 40 -2.19 10.93 -3.57
N ASN A 41 -2.14 10.59 -4.86
CA ASN A 41 -3.09 9.66 -5.48
C ASN A 41 -3.02 8.28 -4.81
N ALA A 42 -1.81 7.79 -4.50
CA ALA A 42 -1.64 6.52 -3.79
C ALA A 42 -2.31 6.55 -2.40
N LYS A 43 -2.20 7.67 -1.68
CA LYS A 43 -2.83 7.89 -0.37
C LYS A 43 -4.35 7.96 -0.45
N ILE A 44 -4.89 8.68 -1.44
CA ILE A 44 -6.33 8.79 -1.67
C ILE A 44 -6.92 7.39 -1.92
N VAL A 45 -6.38 6.66 -2.89
CA VAL A 45 -6.84 5.31 -3.22
C VAL A 45 -6.68 4.37 -2.03
N ALA A 46 -5.54 4.41 -1.32
CA ALA A 46 -5.34 3.54 -0.17
C ALA A 46 -6.35 3.80 0.96
N ARG A 47 -6.73 5.06 1.18
CA ARG A 47 -7.75 5.44 2.17
C ARG A 47 -9.13 4.95 1.75
N GLU A 48 -9.52 5.17 0.50
CA GLU A 48 -10.80 4.74 -0.06
C GLU A 48 -10.94 3.23 -0.03
N GLU A 49 -9.92 2.50 -0.46
CA GLU A 49 -9.92 1.04 -0.48
C GLU A 49 -9.89 0.45 0.93
N SER A 50 -9.18 1.07 1.87
CA SER A 50 -9.21 0.63 3.27
C SER A 50 -10.61 0.75 3.88
N ALA A 51 -11.34 1.83 3.55
CA ALA A 51 -12.71 2.03 4.00
C ALA A 51 -13.69 1.08 3.29
N ARG A 52 -13.53 0.87 1.97
CA ARG A 52 -14.41 0.01 1.17
C ARG A 52 -14.26 -1.47 1.53
N MET A 53 -13.03 -1.96 1.61
CA MET A 53 -12.72 -3.37 1.89
C MET A 53 -12.71 -3.71 3.38
N GLN A 54 -12.83 -2.71 4.26
CA GLN A 54 -12.63 -2.85 5.71
C GLN A 54 -11.32 -3.58 6.04
N SER A 55 -10.27 -3.26 5.29
CA SER A 55 -8.99 -3.97 5.34
C SER A 55 -7.82 -3.00 5.48
N ARG A 56 -6.71 -3.48 6.05
CA ARG A 56 -5.49 -2.66 6.17
C ARG A 56 -4.90 -2.49 4.77
N VAL A 57 -4.66 -1.25 4.37
CA VAL A 57 -4.02 -0.93 3.08
C VAL A 57 -2.73 -0.17 3.35
N VAL A 58 -1.67 -0.53 2.62
CA VAL A 58 -0.32 0.00 2.79
C VAL A 58 0.12 0.65 1.48
N VAL A 59 0.66 1.85 1.58
CA VAL A 59 1.37 2.50 0.47
C VAL A 59 2.86 2.25 0.68
N MET A 60 3.52 1.73 -0.35
CA MET A 60 4.96 1.46 -0.36
C MET A 60 5.65 2.29 -1.44
N ALA A 61 6.85 2.79 -1.14
CA ALA A 61 7.77 3.33 -2.13
C ALA A 61 8.55 2.15 -2.75
N VAL A 62 8.49 2.00 -4.08
CA VAL A 62 9.01 0.80 -4.77
C VAL A 62 10.53 0.83 -4.92
N ASP A 63 11.10 2.03 -5.05
CA ASP A 63 12.56 2.24 -5.11
C ASP A 63 13.26 1.81 -3.82
N GLU A 64 12.63 2.10 -2.68
CA GLU A 64 13.18 1.84 -1.35
C GLU A 64 12.62 0.58 -0.68
N TRP A 65 11.60 -0.04 -1.29
CA TRP A 65 10.79 -1.11 -0.68
C TRP A 65 10.26 -0.75 0.72
N ALA A 66 10.10 0.55 0.98
CA ALA A 66 9.75 1.10 2.27
C ALA A 66 8.24 1.35 2.37
N LYS A 67 7.65 1.12 3.56
CA LYS A 67 6.25 1.48 3.84
C LYS A 67 6.19 2.99 4.10
N VAL A 68 5.39 3.70 3.32
CA VAL A 68 5.23 5.15 3.42
C VAL A 68 4.06 5.50 4.34
N CYS A 69 2.92 4.83 4.16
CA CYS A 69 1.77 5.00 5.04
C CYS A 69 0.92 3.74 5.13
N VAL A 70 0.13 3.67 6.20
CA VAL A 70 -0.75 2.55 6.51
C VAL A 70 -2.12 3.09 6.88
N TYR A 71 -3.15 2.64 6.18
CA TYR A 71 -4.54 2.88 6.50
C TYR A 71 -5.12 1.62 7.13
N LYS A 72 -5.80 1.81 8.26
CA LYS A 72 -6.51 0.75 8.98
C LYS A 72 -8.01 1.04 8.94
N PRO A 73 -8.85 0.01 8.80
CA PRO A 73 -10.30 0.18 8.83
C PRO A 73 -10.77 0.61 10.22
N ARG A 74 -11.83 1.42 10.27
CA ARG A 74 -12.32 2.04 11.51
C ARG A 74 -12.72 1.00 12.56
N ALA A 75 -13.27 -0.14 12.15
CA ALA A 75 -13.62 -1.26 13.03
C ALA A 75 -12.42 -1.84 13.80
N SER A 76 -11.22 -1.83 13.21
CA SER A 76 -10.00 -2.32 13.87
C SER A 76 -9.43 -1.40 14.95
N ARG A 77 -9.84 -0.12 15.00
CA ARG A 77 -9.40 0.79 16.07
C ARG A 77 -10.04 0.44 17.41
N ASN A 78 -11.25 -0.11 17.41
CA ASN A 78 -11.98 -0.44 18.63
C ASN A 78 -11.55 -1.78 19.25
N ALA A 79 -11.15 -2.76 18.42
CA ALA A 79 -10.72 -4.08 18.90
C ALA A 79 -9.37 -4.06 19.65
N GLN A 80 -8.63 -2.96 19.63
CA GLN A 80 -7.36 -2.82 20.35
C GLN A 80 -7.52 -2.31 21.79
N PHE A 81 -8.72 -1.85 22.17
CA PHE A 81 -9.04 -1.30 23.49
C PHE A 81 -10.16 -2.09 24.21
N ALA A 82 -10.56 -3.24 23.68
CA ALA A 82 -11.56 -4.13 24.27
C ALA A 82 -10.88 -5.36 24.92
#